data_AF-W1NS48-F1
#
_entry.id   AF-W1NS48-F1
#
_cell.length_a   1.000
_cell.length_b   1.000
_cell.length_c   1.000
_cell.angle_alpha   90.00
_cell.angle_beta   90.00
_cell.angle_gamma   90.00
#
_symmetry.space_group_name_H-M   'P 1'
#
loop_
_entity.id
_entity.type
_entity.pdbx_description
1 polymer ?
#
loop_
_entity_poly.entity_id
_entity_poly.type
_entity_poly.pdbx_seq_one_letter_code
_entity_poly.pdbx_strand_id
1 'polypeptide(L)'
;MTPLHVATIEGRVEVLREILNVNPQFLWILTKEGETALHLCTKANCFNVTSYLVENYDVGAILNLPDKDGITVFHVAAARKLIQVTTLANQDWVDLNIKISILFVGID
;
A
#
# COMPACT_ATOMS: atom_id res chain seq x y z
N MET A 1 4.27 -1.82 14.30
CA MET A 1 4.73 -3.10 13.73
C MET A 1 3.86 -4.20 14.32
N THR A 2 3.26 -5.06 13.49
CA THR A 2 2.35 -6.16 13.90
C THR A 2 2.70 -7.43 13.12
N PRO A 3 2.17 -8.60 13.48
CA PRO A 3 2.36 -9.82 12.69
C PRO A 3 1.95 -9.67 11.21
N LEU A 4 0.90 -8.88 10.93
CA LEU A 4 0.49 -8.57 9.56
C LEU A 4 1.60 -7.84 8.80
N HIS A 5 2.18 -6.78 9.38
CA HIS A 5 3.28 -6.03 8.77
C HIS A 5 4.47 -6.95 8.41
N VAL A 6 4.83 -7.85 9.33
CA VAL A 6 5.93 -8.80 9.11
C VAL A 6 5.58 -9.78 7.99
N ALA A 7 4.40 -10.40 8.03
CA ALA A 7 3.95 -11.31 6.98
C ALA A 7 3.94 -10.63 5.60
N THR A 8 3.56 -9.35 5.55
CA THR A 8 3.56 -8.54 4.35
C THR A 8 4.97 -8.28 3.80
N ILE A 9 5.92 -7.86 4.62
CA ILE A 9 7.32 -7.64 4.22
C ILE A 9 7.98 -8.94 3.73
N GLU A 10 7.64 -10.06 4.36
CA GLU A 10 8.16 -11.38 4.01
C GLU A 10 7.42 -12.03 2.81
N GLY A 11 6.43 -11.34 2.22
CA GLY A 11 5.67 -11.85 1.08
C GLY A 11 4.78 -13.07 1.38
N ARG A 12 4.45 -13.33 2.65
CA ARG A 12 3.74 -14.53 3.12
C ARG A 12 2.22 -14.36 3.02
N VAL A 13 1.69 -14.50 1.80
CA VAL A 13 0.24 -14.34 1.50
C VAL A 13 -0.64 -15.22 2.38
N GLU A 14 -0.31 -16.51 2.57
CA GLU A 14 -1.14 -17.41 3.39
C GLU A 14 -1.23 -16.97 4.85
N VAL A 15 -0.12 -16.52 5.43
CA VAL A 15 -0.11 -16.03 6.83
C VAL A 15 -0.93 -14.75 6.93
N LEU A 16 -0.77 -13.84 5.97
CA LEU A 16 -1.56 -12.62 5.89
C LEU A 16 -3.06 -12.92 5.79
N ARG A 17 -3.45 -13.88 4.93
CA ARG A 17 -4.84 -14.31 4.76
C ARG A 17 -5.42 -14.82 6.07
N GLU A 18 -4.71 -15.70 6.78
CA GLU A 18 -5.19 -16.21 8.08
C GLU A 18 -5.34 -15.09 9.12
N ILE A 19 -4.42 -14.12 9.15
CA ILE A 19 -4.51 -12.96 10.06
C ILE A 19 -5.75 -12.10 9.74
N LEU A 20 -6.01 -11.83 8.46
CA LEU A 20 -7.15 -11.00 8.05
C LEU A 20 -8.49 -11.72 8.15
N ASN A 21 -8.51 -13.05 8.06
CA ASN A 21 -9.68 -13.86 8.36
C ASN A 21 -10.11 -13.74 9.83
N VAL A 22 -9.16 -13.58 10.76
CA VAL A 22 -9.47 -13.32 12.17
C VAL A 22 -10.07 -11.93 12.34
N ASN A 23 -9.44 -10.91 11.74
CA ASN A 23 -9.99 -9.55 11.74
C ASN A 23 -9.45 -8.71 10.56
N PRO A 24 -10.30 -8.34 9.59
CA PRO A 24 -9.91 -7.48 8.48
C PRO A 24 -9.42 -6.10 8.90
N GLN A 25 -9.83 -5.61 10.09
CA GLN A 25 -9.43 -4.30 10.61
C GLN A 25 -7.93 -4.17 10.86
N PHE A 26 -7.19 -5.28 10.90
CA PHE A 26 -5.73 -5.25 11.04
C PHE A 26 -5.02 -4.53 9.88
N LEU A 27 -5.67 -4.39 8.71
CA LEU A 27 -5.14 -3.60 7.59
C LEU A 27 -4.95 -2.11 7.91
N TRP A 28 -5.69 -1.59 8.89
CA TRP A 28 -5.68 -0.18 9.29
C TRP A 28 -4.66 0.14 10.39
N ILE A 29 -4.00 -0.88 10.96
CA ILE A 29 -3.01 -0.65 11.99
C ILE A 29 -1.75 -0.06 11.37
N LEU A 30 -1.25 1.01 11.97
CA LEU A 30 -0.07 1.74 11.51
C LEU A 30 1.20 1.30 12.24
N THR A 31 2.35 1.44 11.57
CA THR A 31 3.66 1.43 12.23
C THR A 31 3.87 2.72 13.04
N LYS A 32 5.00 2.79 13.75
CA LYS A 32 5.38 4.02 14.46
C LYS A 32 5.75 5.14 13.47
N GLU A 33 5.98 4.81 12.20
CA GLU A 33 6.21 5.73 11.08
C GLU A 33 4.90 6.13 10.36
N GLY A 34 3.74 5.64 10.82
CA GLY A 34 2.44 5.92 10.18
C GLY A 34 2.16 5.05 8.95
N GLU A 35 2.94 4.00 8.73
CA GLU A 35 2.81 3.14 7.55
C GLU A 35 1.79 2.04 7.77
N THR A 36 0.97 1.76 6.77
CA THR A 36 0.11 0.57 6.72
C THR A 36 0.89 -0.63 6.19
N ALA A 37 0.32 -1.83 6.27
CA ALA A 37 0.89 -3.01 5.61
C ALA A 37 1.14 -2.79 4.10
N LEU A 38 0.27 -2.03 3.43
CA LEU A 38 0.39 -1.69 2.00
C LEU A 38 1.57 -0.74 1.70
N HIS A 39 1.93 0.16 2.62
CA HIS A 39 3.17 0.94 2.47
C HIS A 39 4.39 0.02 2.50
N LEU A 40 4.40 -0.95 3.42
CA LEU A 40 5.53 -1.84 3.59
C LEU A 40 5.67 -2.83 2.41
N CYS A 41 4.58 -3.41 1.88
CA CYS A 41 4.68 -4.30 0.72
C CYS A 41 5.22 -3.58 -0.51
N THR A 42 4.77 -2.35 -0.76
CA THR A 42 5.21 -1.56 -1.90
C THR A 42 6.67 -1.16 -1.75
N LYS A 43 7.13 -0.80 -0.54
CA LYS A 43 8.55 -0.58 -0.22
C LYS A 43 9.40 -1.86 -0.30
N ALA A 44 8.83 -3.04 -0.04
CA ALA A 44 9.53 -4.33 -0.08
C ALA A 44 9.46 -5.06 -1.45
N ASN A 45 8.76 -4.50 -2.45
CA ASN A 45 8.49 -5.17 -3.74
C ASN A 45 7.71 -6.49 -3.61
N CYS A 46 6.87 -6.64 -2.59
CA CYS A 46 6.06 -7.83 -2.36
C CYS A 46 4.77 -7.78 -3.20
N PHE A 47 4.92 -7.89 -4.53
CA PHE A 47 3.81 -7.72 -5.46
C PHE A 47 2.70 -8.75 -5.26
N ASN A 48 3.05 -9.98 -4.93
CA ASN A 48 2.07 -11.04 -4.63
C ASN A 48 1.11 -10.67 -3.49
N VAL A 49 1.62 -10.04 -2.42
CA VAL A 49 0.79 -9.57 -1.30
C VAL A 49 -0.05 -8.37 -1.73
N THR A 50 0.52 -7.44 -2.49
CA THR A 50 -0.22 -6.29 -3.01
C THR A 50 -1.38 -6.73 -3.90
N SER A 51 -1.16 -7.62 -4.88
CA SER A 51 -2.21 -8.17 -5.75
C SER A 51 -3.28 -8.84 -4.92
N TYR A 52 -2.88 -9.70 -3.99
CA TYR A 52 -3.82 -10.40 -3.12
C TYR A 52 -4.71 -9.43 -2.32
N LEU A 53 -4.12 -8.41 -1.69
CA LEU A 53 -4.86 -7.44 -0.91
C LEU A 53 -5.83 -6.62 -1.76
N VAL A 54 -5.39 -6.17 -2.93
CA VAL A 54 -6.19 -5.42 -3.90
C VAL A 54 -7.37 -6.22 -4.45
N GLU A 55 -7.14 -7.49 -4.75
CA GLU A 55 -8.16 -8.36 -5.36
C GLU A 55 -9.20 -8.86 -4.35
N ASN A 56 -8.84 -8.95 -3.07
CA ASN A 56 -9.67 -9.60 -2.05
C ASN A 56 -10.23 -8.66 -0.98
N TYR A 57 -9.73 -7.42 -0.89
CA TYR A 57 -10.16 -6.45 0.14
C TYR A 57 -10.40 -5.07 -0.47
N ASP A 58 -11.37 -4.34 0.10
CA ASP A 58 -11.53 -2.91 -0.19
C ASP A 58 -10.41 -2.12 0.50
N VAL A 59 -9.36 -1.84 -0.26
CA VAL A 59 -8.18 -1.11 0.20
C VAL A 59 -8.16 0.34 -0.29
N GLY A 60 -9.21 0.81 -0.96
CA GLY A 60 -9.21 2.13 -1.62
C GLY A 60 -8.88 3.27 -0.65
N ALA A 61 -9.54 3.29 0.50
CA ALA A 61 -9.27 4.28 1.55
C ALA A 61 -7.87 4.14 2.16
N ILE A 62 -7.31 2.93 2.24
CA ILE A 62 -5.96 2.67 2.77
C ILE A 62 -4.87 3.19 1.82
N LEU A 63 -5.10 3.13 0.50
CA LEU A 63 -4.15 3.63 -0.50
C LEU A 63 -3.91 5.13 -0.41
N ASN A 64 -4.89 5.87 0.12
CA ASN A 64 -4.85 7.32 0.29
C ASN A 64 -4.29 7.77 1.65
N LEU A 65 -4.05 6.85 2.59
CA LEU A 65 -3.49 7.21 3.89
C LEU A 65 -2.03 7.64 3.73
N PRO A 66 -1.65 8.84 4.18
CA PRO A 66 -0.25 9.26 4.20
C PRO A 66 0.47 8.67 5.42
N ASP A 67 1.73 8.29 5.24
CA ASP A 67 2.65 8.09 6.35
C ASP A 67 3.07 9.44 6.98
N LYS A 68 3.94 9.41 7.99
CA LYS A 68 4.37 10.62 8.70
C LYS A 68 5.09 11.65 7.82
N ASP A 69 5.64 11.23 6.69
CA ASP A 69 6.33 12.10 5.73
C ASP A 69 5.37 12.60 4.64
N GLY A 70 4.07 12.29 4.76
CA GLY A 70 3.07 12.64 3.75
C GLY A 70 3.06 11.69 2.55
N ILE A 71 3.80 10.58 2.61
CA ILE A 71 3.92 9.64 1.50
C ILE A 71 2.79 8.64 1.57
N THR A 72 1.98 8.56 0.52
CA THR A 72 0.92 7.55 0.40
C THR A 72 1.43 6.29 -0.31
N VAL A 73 0.67 5.20 -0.22
CA VAL A 73 0.96 3.96 -0.98
C VAL A 73 1.07 4.23 -2.48
N PHE A 74 0.26 5.14 -3.01
CA PHE A 74 0.28 5.50 -4.42
C PHE A 74 1.60 6.12 -4.86
N HIS A 75 2.19 7.01 -4.05
CA HIS A 75 3.51 7.59 -4.33
C HIS A 75 4.57 6.50 -4.51
N VAL A 76 4.58 5.51 -3.61
CA VAL A 76 5.52 4.39 -3.67
C VAL A 76 5.24 3.48 -4.87
N ALA A 77 3.97 3.22 -5.18
CA ALA A 77 3.56 2.39 -6.30
C ALA A 77 3.91 2.99 -7.67
N ALA A 78 3.69 4.31 -7.84
CA ALA A 78 4.03 5.05 -9.05
C ALA A 78 5.55 5.04 -9.30
N ALA A 79 6.35 5.30 -8.26
CA ALA A 79 7.81 5.26 -8.35
C ALA A 79 8.35 3.87 -8.75
N ARG A 80 7.62 2.81 -8.44
CA ARG A 80 8.03 1.41 -8.65
C ARG A 80 7.34 0.72 -9.82
N LYS A 81 6.58 1.46 -10.64
CA LYS A 81 5.82 0.94 -11.80
C LYS A 81 4.88 -0.22 -11.45
N LEU A 82 4.22 -0.14 -10.30
CA LEU A 82 3.27 -1.16 -9.85
C LEU A 82 1.94 -0.99 -10.58
N ILE A 83 1.90 -1.49 -11.81
CA ILE A 83 0.79 -1.29 -12.76
C ILE A 83 -0.57 -1.59 -12.09
N GLN A 84 -0.66 -2.68 -11.34
CA GLN A 84 -1.89 -3.13 -10.67
C GLN A 84 -2.45 -2.12 -9.65
N VAL A 85 -1.58 -1.50 -8.84
CA VAL A 85 -1.99 -0.46 -7.87
C VAL A 85 -2.34 0.82 -8.61
N THR A 86 -1.61 1.16 -9.68
CA THR A 86 -1.91 2.34 -10.47
C THR A 86 -3.22 2.22 -11.27
N THR A 87 -3.61 1.01 -11.67
CA THR A 87 -4.91 0.77 -12.35
C THR A 87 -6.11 0.94 -11.43
N LEU A 88 -5.99 0.58 -10.14
CA LEU A 88 -7.06 0.83 -9.16
C LEU A 88 -7.35 2.32 -8.97
N ALA A 89 -6.31 3.17 -9.05
CA ALA A 89 -6.48 4.61 -8.89
C ALA A 89 -7.30 5.25 -10.03
N ASN A 90 -7.33 4.63 -11.21
CA ASN A 90 -8.12 5.08 -12.35
C ASN A 90 -9.60 4.66 -12.30
N GLN A 91 -10.01 3.83 -11.33
CA GLN A 91 -11.41 3.39 -11.15
C GLN A 91 -12.15 4.20 -10.07
N ASP A 92 -12.09 5.53 -10.14
CA ASP A 92 -12.93 6.48 -9.38
C ASP A 92 -12.64 6.70 -7.88
N TRP A 93 -11.59 6.12 -7.27
CA TRP A 93 -11.43 6.15 -5.78
C TRP A 93 -10.16 6.79 -5.21
N VAL A 94 -9.27 7.34 -6.04
CA VAL A 94 -8.03 7.98 -5.57
C VAL A 94 -8.02 9.44 -5.99
N ASP A 95 -7.96 10.35 -5.01
CA ASP A 95 -7.76 11.77 -5.29
C ASP A 95 -6.33 11.95 -5.81
N LEU A 96 -6.19 11.98 -7.14
CA LEU A 96 -4.92 12.13 -7.85
C LEU A 96 -4.26 13.51 -7.60
N ASN A 97 -4.91 14.43 -6.88
CA ASN A 97 -4.37 15.75 -6.55
C ASN A 97 -3.47 15.80 -5.31
N ILE A 98 -3.18 14.67 -4.66
CA ILE A 98 -2.18 14.65 -3.59
C ILE A 98 -0.79 14.79 -4.23
N LYS A 99 -0.33 16.05 -4.36
CA LYS A 99 0.93 16.51 -4.94
C LYS A 99 2.00 15.41 -5.00
N ILE A 100 2.15 14.82 -6.18
CA ILE A 100 3.31 14.01 -6.57
C ILE A 100 4.54 14.93 -6.47
N SER A 101 5.11 15.04 -5.27
CA SER A 101 6.26 15.91 -4.99
C SER A 101 7.58 15.15 -5.10
N ILE A 102 7.57 13.98 -5.75
CA ILE A 102 8.74 13.13 -5.89
C ILE A 102 8.89 12.69 -7.34
N LEU A 103 9.88 13.32 -8.00
CA LEU A 103 10.52 13.02 -9.28
C LEU A 103 9.86 13.47 -10.60
N PHE A 104 9.47 14.74 -10.69
CA PHE A 104 9.83 15.55 -11.88
C PHE A 104 10.66 16.75 -11.44
N VAL A 105 11.84 16.49 -10.87
CA VAL A 105 12.93 17.48 -10.87
C VAL A 105 13.79 17.13 -12.08
N GLY A 106 13.60 17.89 -13.16
CA GLY A 106 14.52 17.95 -14.30
C GLY A 106 14.11 17.15 -15.53
N ILE A 107 13.14 17.66 -16.29
CA ILE A 107 13.30 17.78 -17.75
C ILE A 107 12.76 19.18 -18.08
N ASP A 108 13.69 20.08 -18.41
CA ASP A 108 13.42 21.26 -19.25
C ASP A 108 13.09 20.80 -20.68
#